data_AF-A0A4R4V781-F1
#
_entry.id   AF-A0A4R4V781-F1
#
_cell.length_a   1.000
_cell.length_b   1.000
_cell.length_c   1.000
_cell.angle_alpha   90.00
_cell.angle_beta   90.00
_cell.angle_gamma   90.00
#
_symmetry.space_group_name_H-M   'P 1'
#
loop_
_entity.id
_entity.type
_entity.pdbx_description
1 polymer ?
#
loop_
_entity_poly.entity_id
_entity_poly.type
_entity_poly.pdbx_seq_one_letter_code
_entity_poly.pdbx_strand_id
1 'polypeptide(L)'
;MLAERGIDAPLEAVAKQAGVAIGTLCRHFPERGDLIDAILDEKTAGWAELARQALSADDAWEGLVRFLERTCGCRRETGPSPGWRACRTGGIRPRSTG
;
A
#
# COMPACT_ATOMS: atom_id res chain seq x y z
N MET A 1 -12.38 -2.07 -6.45
CA MET A 1 -13.78 -1.94 -5.99
C MET A 1 -14.05 -0.62 -5.24
N LEU A 2 -13.38 -0.27 -4.13
CA LEU A 2 -13.45 1.11 -3.59
C LEU A 2 -12.86 2.17 -4.53
N ALA A 3 -11.90 1.78 -5.37
CA ALA A 3 -11.18 2.70 -6.26
C ALA A 3 -12.01 3.23 -7.44
N GLU A 4 -13.10 2.57 -7.83
CA GLU A 4 -13.87 2.91 -9.05
C GLU A 4 -15.20 3.62 -8.77
N ARG A 5 -15.84 3.35 -7.61
CA ARG A 5 -17.10 3.98 -7.20
C ARG A 5 -16.98 4.82 -5.93
N GLY A 6 -15.78 4.91 -5.38
CA GLY A 6 -15.49 5.66 -4.17
C GLY A 6 -16.17 5.10 -2.91
N ILE A 7 -15.99 5.84 -1.82
CA ILE A 7 -16.58 5.60 -0.50
C ILE A 7 -18.07 5.98 -0.52
N ASP A 8 -18.80 5.78 -1.63
CA ASP A 8 -20.25 5.98 -1.72
C ASP A 8 -20.96 4.77 -2.36
N ALA A 9 -20.24 3.67 -2.58
CA ALA A 9 -20.85 2.46 -3.09
C ALA A 9 -21.86 1.89 -2.05
N PRO A 10 -23.12 1.64 -2.46
CA PRO A 10 -24.11 1.03 -1.57
C PRO A 10 -23.67 -0.39 -1.16
N LEU A 11 -23.94 -0.78 0.10
CA LEU A 11 -23.56 -2.10 0.62
C LEU A 11 -24.10 -3.26 -0.24
N GLU A 12 -25.24 -3.11 -0.92
CA GLU A 12 -25.73 -4.12 -1.86
C GLU A 12 -24.79 -4.34 -3.05
N ALA A 13 -24.16 -3.27 -3.55
CA ALA A 13 -23.18 -3.40 -4.62
C ALA A 13 -21.93 -4.13 -4.12
N VAL A 14 -21.48 -3.86 -2.90
CA VAL A 14 -20.37 -4.56 -2.24
C VAL A 14 -20.69 -6.05 -2.05
N ALA A 15 -21.86 -6.36 -1.50
CA ALA A 15 -22.32 -7.75 -1.30
C ALA A 15 -22.40 -8.53 -2.62
N LYS A 16 -22.99 -7.92 -3.66
CA LYS A 16 -23.14 -8.53 -4.99
C LYS A 16 -21.79 -8.88 -5.61
N GLN A 17 -20.79 -8.02 -5.47
CA GLN A 17 -19.48 -8.23 -6.06
C GLN A 17 -18.59 -9.16 -5.23
N ALA A 18 -18.75 -9.16 -3.91
CA ALA A 18 -18.11 -10.11 -3.00
C ALA A 18 -18.77 -11.51 -3.05
N GLY A 19 -19.90 -11.66 -3.75
CA GLY A 19 -20.61 -12.94 -3.86
C GLY A 19 -21.28 -13.38 -2.55
N VAL A 20 -21.53 -12.44 -1.64
CA VAL A 20 -22.12 -12.71 -0.32
C VAL A 20 -23.55 -12.16 -0.24
N ALA A 21 -24.40 -12.81 0.55
CA ALA A 21 -25.74 -12.31 0.82
C ALA A 21 -25.67 -10.98 1.61
N ILE A 22 -26.51 -10.01 1.24
CA ILE A 22 -26.58 -8.70 1.93
C ILE A 22 -26.85 -8.83 3.43
N GLY A 23 -27.69 -9.78 3.85
CA GLY A 23 -27.96 -10.04 5.26
C GLY A 23 -26.77 -10.62 6.02
N THR A 24 -25.82 -11.26 5.34
CA THR A 24 -24.55 -11.71 5.96
C THR A 24 -23.58 -10.53 6.08
N LEU A 25 -23.50 -9.69 5.06
CA LEU A 25 -22.68 -8.47 5.08
C LEU A 25 -23.15 -7.50 6.20
N CYS A 26 -24.45 -7.18 6.26
CA CYS A 26 -25.00 -6.27 7.27
C CYS A 26 -24.95 -6.85 8.69
N ARG A 27 -24.89 -8.18 8.87
CA ARG A 27 -24.69 -8.78 10.20
C ARG A 27 -23.25 -8.65 10.70
N HIS A 28 -22.28 -8.76 9.79
CA HIS A 28 -20.87 -8.59 10.13
C HIS A 28 -20.45 -7.12 10.22
N PHE A 29 -21.09 -6.26 9.43
CA PHE A 29 -20.82 -4.83 9.35
C PHE A 29 -22.13 -4.06 9.54
N PRO A 30 -22.60 -3.92 10.79
CA PRO A 30 -23.83 -3.19 11.10
C PRO A 30 -23.73 -1.71 10.72
N GLU A 31 -22.55 -1.10 10.87
CA GLU A 31 -22.26 0.23 10.35
C GLU A 31 -21.35 0.19 9.13
N ARG A 32 -21.50 1.23 8.29
CA ARG A 32 -20.64 1.42 7.13
C ARG A 32 -19.17 1.63 7.53
N GLY A 33 -18.93 2.22 8.71
CA GLY A 33 -17.61 2.37 9.31
C GLY A 33 -16.91 1.04 9.49
N ASP A 34 -17.59 0.03 10.02
CA ASP A 34 -17.01 -1.30 10.27
C ASP A 34 -16.49 -1.96 8.99
N LEU A 35 -17.21 -1.81 7.88
CA LEU A 35 -16.77 -2.32 6.58
C LEU A 35 -15.56 -1.55 6.06
N ILE A 36 -15.54 -0.23 6.23
CA ILE A 36 -14.41 0.62 5.81
C ILE A 36 -13.18 0.26 6.62
N ASP A 37 -13.32 0.12 7.94
CA ASP A 37 -12.24 -0.23 8.86
C ASP A 37 -11.66 -1.60 8.53
N ALA A 38 -12.49 -2.62 8.32
CA ALA A 38 -12.02 -3.95 7.92
C ALA A 38 -11.24 -3.95 6.60
N ILE A 39 -11.69 -3.17 5.61
CA ILE A 39 -10.99 -3.03 4.32
C ILE A 39 -9.67 -2.27 4.50
N LEU A 40 -9.68 -1.21 5.32
CA LEU A 40 -8.47 -0.43 5.61
C LEU A 40 -7.46 -1.26 6.38
N ASP A 41 -7.88 -2.08 7.34
CA ASP A 41 -7.02 -3.00 8.09
C ASP A 41 -6.35 -4.01 7.16
N GLU A 42 -7.10 -4.64 6.26
CA GLU A 42 -6.54 -5.59 5.29
C GLU A 42 -5.51 -4.89 4.38
N LYS A 43 -5.84 -3.71 3.86
CA LYS A 43 -4.92 -2.95 3.01
C LYS A 43 -3.67 -2.48 3.76
N THR A 44 -3.84 -2.03 4.99
CA THR A 44 -2.75 -1.55 5.85
C THR A 44 -1.83 -2.71 6.21
N ALA A 45 -2.36 -3.90 6.49
CA ALA A 45 -1.57 -5.11 6.69
C ALA A 45 -0.74 -5.47 5.43
N GLY A 46 -1.35 -5.38 4.24
CA GLY A 46 -0.66 -5.57 2.97
C GLY A 46 0.48 -4.57 2.75
N TRP A 47 0.26 -3.29 3.04
CA TRP A 47 1.31 -2.27 2.96
C TRP A 47 2.40 -2.46 4.01
N ALA A 48 2.05 -2.87 5.24
CA ALA A 48 3.03 -3.16 6.29
C ALA A 48 3.95 -4.33 5.90
N GLU A 49 3.41 -5.35 5.24
CA GLU A 49 4.20 -6.46 4.68
C GLU A 49 5.15 -5.96 3.57
N LEU A 50 4.65 -5.17 2.62
CA LEU A 50 5.48 -4.57 1.58
C LEU A 50 6.59 -3.69 2.15
N ALA A 51 6.30 -2.92 3.20
CA ALA A 51 7.28 -2.10 3.90
C ALA A 51 8.36 -2.97 4.57
N ARG A 52 7.98 -4.07 5.23
CA ARG A 52 8.93 -5.03 5.82
C ARG A 52 9.85 -5.65 4.77
N GLN A 53 9.31 -6.01 3.60
CA GLN A 53 10.11 -6.50 2.47
C GLN A 53 11.08 -5.43 1.95
N ALA A 54 10.63 -4.19 1.84
CA ALA A 54 11.48 -3.08 1.41
C ALA A 54 12.62 -2.77 2.39
N LEU A 55 12.36 -2.83 3.70
CA LEU A 55 13.36 -2.66 4.74
C LEU A 55 14.40 -3.78 4.78
N SER A 56 14.07 -4.95 4.21
CA SER A 56 14.97 -6.10 4.15
C SER A 56 15.84 -6.12 2.88
N ALA A 57 15.75 -5.09 2.02
CA ALA A 57 16.53 -5.01 0.80
C ALA A 57 17.99 -4.59 1.07
N ASP A 58 18.94 -5.22 0.39
CA ASP A 58 20.37 -4.87 0.49
C ASP A 58 20.66 -3.42 0.08
N ASP A 59 19.83 -2.88 -0.82
CA ASP A 59 19.83 -1.47 -1.19
C ASP A 59 18.54 -0.82 -0.69
N ALA A 60 18.67 0.07 0.29
CA ALA A 60 17.55 0.77 0.91
C ALA A 60 16.75 1.63 -0.08
N TRP A 61 17.41 2.20 -1.09
CA TRP A 61 16.75 2.99 -2.13
C TRP A 61 15.96 2.09 -3.08
N GLU A 62 16.52 0.95 -3.46
CA GLU A 62 15.81 -0.05 -4.25
C GLU A 62 14.59 -0.62 -3.51
N GLY A 63 14.72 -0.88 -2.21
CA GLY A 63 13.61 -1.27 -1.35
C GLY A 63 12.49 -0.21 -1.35
N LEU A 64 12.84 1.06 -1.13
CA LEU A 64 11.89 2.18 -1.15
C LEU A 64 11.19 2.34 -2.50
N VAL A 65 11.93 2.27 -3.61
CA VAL A 65 11.35 2.36 -4.96
C VAL A 65 10.36 1.22 -5.19
N ARG A 66 10.75 -0.03 -4.86
CA ARG A 66 9.85 -1.19 -5.00
C ARG A 66 8.60 -1.06 -4.14
N PHE A 67 8.71 -0.50 -2.93
CA PHE A 67 7.55 -0.21 -2.09
C PHE A 67 6.59 0.76 -2.78
N LEU A 68 7.11 1.92 -3.24
CA LEU A 68 6.30 2.96 -3.89
C LEU A 68 5.66 2.48 -5.21
N GLU A 69 6.37 1.69 -6.02
CA GLU A 69 5.82 1.10 -7.24
C GLU A 69 4.63 0.18 -6.95
N ARG A 70 4.72 -0.61 -5.87
CA ARG A 70 3.68 -1.56 -5.47
C ARG A 70 2.50 -0.91 -4.77
N THR A 71 2.70 0.15 -4.00
CA THR A 71 1.62 0.84 -3.27
C THR A 71 0.92 1.90 -4.11
N CYS A 72 1.66 2.66 -4.93
CA CYS A 72 1.11 3.78 -5.70
C CYS A 72 0.70 3.39 -7.12
N GLY A 73 1.03 2.19 -7.59
CA GLY A 73 0.75 1.73 -8.96
C GLY A 73 1.52 2.52 -10.04
N CYS A 74 2.44 3.40 -9.64
CA CYS A 74 3.23 4.22 -10.54
C CYS A 74 4.35 3.33 -11.12
N ARG A 75 4.00 2.52 -12.13
CA ARG A 75 4.97 1.76 -12.90
C ARG A 75 5.82 2.76 -13.69
N ARG A 76 7.09 2.92 -13.33
CA ARG A 76 8.02 3.71 -14.15
C ARG A 76 8.28 2.98 -15.46
N GLU A 77 7.90 3.61 -16.57
CA GLU A 77 8.55 3.40 -17.86
C GLU A 77 9.87 4.19 -17.86
N THR A 78 10.85 3.76 -17.08
CA THR A 78 12.25 4.18 -17.28
C THR A 78 13.15 3.32 -16.41
N GLY A 79 13.96 2.49 -17.06
CA GLY A 79 14.99 1.67 -16.42
C GLY A 79 15.99 2.52 -15.61
N PRO A 80 16.76 1.88 -14.72
CA PRO A 80 17.59 2.58 -13.74
C PRO A 80 18.65 3.43 -14.45
N SER A 81 18.50 4.76 -14.39
CA SER A 81 19.55 5.67 -14.82
C SER A 81 20.81 5.43 -13.97
N PRO A 82 22.02 5.26 -14.55
CA PRO A 82 23.22 4.82 -13.83
C PRO A 82 23.69 5.74 -12.70
N GLY A 83 23.22 7.00 -12.66
CA GLY A 83 23.77 8.06 -11.81
C GLY A 83 23.57 7.88 -10.30
N TRP A 84 22.56 7.14 -9.85
CA TRP A 84 22.29 7.03 -8.40
C TRP A 84 23.14 5.96 -7.70
N ARG A 85 23.77 5.01 -8.44
CA ARG A 85 24.74 4.06 -7.87
C ARG A 85 25.96 4.76 -7.24
N ALA A 86 26.27 5.98 -7.67
CA ALA A 86 27.33 6.80 -7.08
C ALA A 86 26.99 7.29 -5.65
N CYS A 87 25.71 7.35 -5.27
CA CYS A 87 25.30 7.73 -3.92
C CYS A 87 25.44 6.57 -2.90
N ARG A 88 25.73 5.34 -3.36
CA ARG A 88 25.64 4.12 -2.54
C ARG A 88 26.80 3.92 -1.54
N THR A 89 27.94 4.59 -1.71
CA THR A 89 29.09 4.50 -0.79
C THR A 89 29.24 5.69 0.16
N GLY A 90 28.42 6.73 0.01
CA GLY A 90 28.42 7.91 0.88
C GLY A 90 27.42 7.76 2.02
N GLY A 91 27.78 6.96 3.03
CA GLY A 91 26.98 6.84 4.26
C GLY A 91 26.59 8.21 4.81
N ILE A 92 25.36 8.32 5.30
CA ILE A 92 24.90 9.41 6.15
C ILE A 92 25.90 9.53 7.31
N ARG A 93 26.90 10.40 7.19
CA ARG A 93 27.77 10.74 8.31
C ARG A 93 26.98 11.68 9.22
N PRO A 94 26.90 11.42 10.54
CA PRO A 94 26.34 12.38 11.46
C PRO A 94 27.16 13.67 11.37
N ARG A 95 26.45 14.80 11.23
CA ARG A 95 27.02 16.14 11.16
C ARG A 95 27.75 16.40 12.48
N SER A 96 29.08 16.31 12.50
CA SER A 96 29.88 16.76 13.64
C SER A 96 29.82 18.28 13.67
N THR A 97 29.15 18.82 14.69
CA THR A 97 29.15 20.24 15.03
C THR A 97 30.56 20.64 15.44
N GLY A 98 31.14 21.61 14.74
CA GLY A 98 32.34 22.35 15.11
C GLY A 98 32.03 23.83 15.00
#